data_AF-A0A399IYK8-F1
#
_entry.id   AF-A0A399IYK8-F1
#
_cell.length_a   1.000
_cell.length_b   1.000
_cell.length_c   1.000
_cell.angle_alpha   90.00
_cell.angle_beta   90.00
_cell.angle_gamma   90.00
#
_symmetry.space_group_name_H-M   'P 1'
#
loop_
_entity.id
_entity.type
_entity.pdbx_description
1 polymer ?
#
loop_
_entity_poly.entity_id
_entity_poly.type
_entity_poly.pdbx_seq_one_letter_code
_entity_poly.pdbx_strand_id
1 'polypeptide(L)'
;MPKVRSMNLLSLDARWRRFNDPDFTSQIDGRQFSGVFDLGYDAPDAWPFGPRLDGGAPVLDAGEDRLSAELCRLGENRYLHAVLPIPVRGSDEVFFFAPWVQVAPSDFYAYLDSLDQDAPPFAGCEGLIANLLPGFEDEDIACRLVPGGPGERPVAQAQTDPLAAAQAEGISFDALLDLYAAAGDDIRPHLANG
;
A
#
# COMPACT_ATOMS: atom_id res chain seq x y z
N MET A 1 -27.81 13.78 -16.67
CA MET A 1 -27.06 14.98 -16.24
C MET A 1 -25.59 14.73 -16.57
N PRO A 2 -24.90 15.60 -17.32
CA PRO A 2 -23.47 15.42 -17.53
C PRO A 2 -22.77 15.70 -16.19
N LYS A 3 -21.95 14.76 -15.72
CA LYS A 3 -21.02 14.98 -14.60
C LYS A 3 -20.16 16.18 -15.02
N VAL A 4 -20.25 17.29 -14.28
CA VAL A 4 -19.24 18.33 -14.34
C VAL A 4 -17.93 17.61 -14.03
N ARG A 5 -17.05 17.46 -15.02
CA ARG A 5 -15.68 16.99 -14.80
C ARG A 5 -15.06 18.04 -13.89
N SER A 6 -14.93 17.71 -12.60
CA SER A 6 -14.07 18.48 -11.70
C SER A 6 -12.73 18.64 -12.41
N MET A 7 -12.27 19.88 -12.57
CA MET A 7 -10.99 20.12 -13.22
C MET A 7 -9.90 19.65 -12.25
N ASN A 8 -9.39 18.44 -12.46
CA ASN A 8 -8.21 17.91 -11.78
C ASN A 8 -7.06 18.89 -12.02
N LEU A 9 -6.58 19.56 -10.97
CA LEU A 9 -5.53 20.60 -11.06
C LEU A 9 -4.23 20.04 -11.63
N LEU A 10 -3.94 18.76 -11.38
CA LEU A 10 -2.77 18.09 -11.94
C LEU A 10 -2.89 17.86 -13.45
N SER A 11 -4.08 17.99 -14.07
CA SER A 11 -4.19 17.94 -15.53
C SER A 11 -3.42 19.07 -16.24
N LEU A 12 -3.03 20.12 -15.51
CA LEU A 12 -2.16 21.19 -16.02
C LEU A 12 -0.66 20.80 -16.03
N ASP A 13 -0.25 19.83 -15.20
CA ASP A 13 1.12 19.30 -15.18
C ASP A 13 1.32 18.36 -16.39
N ALA A 14 2.34 18.63 -17.21
CA ALA A 14 2.65 17.80 -18.38
C ALA A 14 3.12 16.39 -18.00
N ARG A 15 3.83 16.24 -16.87
CA ARG A 15 4.27 14.94 -16.36
C ARG A 15 3.07 14.11 -15.91
N TRP A 16 2.11 14.73 -15.22
CA TRP A 16 0.88 14.06 -14.79
C TRP A 16 0.07 13.55 -15.98
N ARG A 17 -0.07 14.38 -17.03
CA ARG A 17 -0.75 13.97 -18.26
C ARG A 17 -0.09 12.76 -18.90
N ARG A 18 1.25 12.76 -19.05
CA ARG A 18 1.99 11.61 -19.61
C ARG A 18 1.89 10.37 -18.73
N PHE A 19 1.96 10.55 -17.42
CA PHE A 19 1.86 9.46 -16.45
C PHE A 19 0.53 8.71 -16.55
N ASN A 20 -0.55 9.41 -16.91
CA ASN A 20 -1.89 8.87 -17.08
C ASN A 20 -2.29 8.64 -18.55
N ASP A 21 -1.38 8.81 -19.50
CA ASP A 21 -1.64 8.60 -20.93
C ASP A 21 -1.19 7.20 -21.34
N PRO A 22 -2.12 6.25 -21.60
CA PRO A 22 -1.76 4.87 -21.94
C PRO A 22 -1.03 4.77 -23.29
N ASP A 23 -1.11 5.79 -24.14
CA ASP A 23 -0.41 5.84 -25.42
C ASP A 23 0.97 6.50 -25.30
N PHE A 24 1.26 7.17 -24.19
CA PHE A 24 2.57 7.77 -23.95
C PHE A 24 3.62 6.68 -23.73
N THR A 25 4.75 6.85 -24.41
CA THR A 25 5.90 5.95 -24.35
C THR A 25 7.14 6.77 -24.02
N SER A 26 7.83 6.38 -22.93
CA SER A 26 9.11 6.98 -22.52
C SER A 26 10.13 6.89 -23.66
N GLN A 27 10.85 7.99 -23.91
CA GLN A 27 11.90 8.02 -24.93
C GLN A 27 13.23 7.40 -24.47
N ILE A 28 13.38 7.14 -23.17
CA ILE A 28 14.61 6.57 -22.60
C ILE A 28 14.66 5.07 -22.90
N ASP A 29 13.55 4.38 -22.67
CA ASP A 29 13.49 2.92 -22.59
C ASP A 29 12.20 2.32 -23.13
N GLY A 30 11.27 3.14 -23.64
CA GLY A 30 9.98 2.68 -24.14
C GLY A 30 8.97 2.32 -23.06
N ARG A 31 9.25 2.61 -21.78
CA ARG A 31 8.32 2.33 -20.68
C ARG A 31 7.02 3.12 -20.83
N GLN A 32 5.91 2.47 -20.50
CA GLN A 32 4.58 3.06 -20.47
C GLN A 32 4.04 3.08 -19.05
N PHE A 33 3.12 4.01 -18.78
CA PHE A 33 2.44 4.15 -17.49
C PHE A 33 0.94 4.32 -17.73
N SER A 34 0.14 3.86 -16.78
CA SER A 34 -1.32 3.95 -16.85
C SER A 34 -1.90 4.68 -15.63
N GLY A 35 -1.13 5.61 -15.06
CA GLY A 35 -1.47 6.35 -13.85
C GLY A 35 -0.74 5.86 -12.60
N VAL A 36 -1.26 6.26 -11.44
CA VAL A 36 -0.76 5.90 -10.12
C VAL A 36 -0.71 4.38 -9.98
N PHE A 37 0.40 3.87 -9.48
CA PHE A 37 0.57 2.46 -9.11
C PHE A 37 0.97 2.32 -7.65
N ASP A 38 0.61 1.19 -7.06
CA ASP A 38 0.76 0.92 -5.63
C ASP A 38 2.12 0.34 -5.29
N LEU A 39 2.55 0.52 -4.05
CA LEU A 39 3.73 -0.13 -3.49
C LEU A 39 3.31 -1.22 -2.50
N GLY A 40 3.51 -2.48 -2.90
CA GLY A 40 3.18 -3.65 -2.10
C GLY A 40 4.41 -4.34 -1.52
N TYR A 41 4.18 -5.12 -0.47
CA TYR A 41 5.20 -5.89 0.23
C TYR A 41 4.80 -7.37 0.29
N ASP A 42 5.70 -8.26 -0.11
CA ASP A 42 5.44 -9.70 -0.15
C ASP A 42 5.34 -10.33 1.24
N ALA A 43 6.01 -9.72 2.23
CA ALA A 43 6.11 -10.18 3.60
C ALA A 43 6.40 -8.99 4.56
N PRO A 44 6.20 -9.16 5.88
CA PRO A 44 6.76 -8.24 6.87
C PRO A 44 8.30 -8.22 6.77
N ASP A 45 8.95 -7.09 7.09
CA ASP A 45 10.42 -6.97 6.98
C ASP A 45 11.17 -7.97 7.86
N ALA A 46 10.54 -8.38 8.97
CA ALA A 46 11.09 -9.38 9.88
C ALA A 46 11.12 -10.80 9.30
N TRP A 47 10.46 -11.08 8.17
CA TRP A 47 10.35 -12.42 7.58
C TRP A 47 11.68 -12.88 6.94
N PRO A 48 12.34 -13.92 7.48
CA PRO A 48 13.71 -14.27 7.05
C PRO A 48 13.76 -15.35 5.95
N PHE A 49 12.63 -15.96 5.59
CA PHE A 49 12.60 -17.20 4.79
C PHE A 49 12.53 -16.96 3.27
N GLY A 50 12.71 -15.71 2.83
CA GLY A 50 12.63 -15.31 1.44
C GLY A 50 11.20 -14.99 0.98
N PRO A 51 11.05 -14.50 -0.27
CA PRO A 51 9.76 -14.07 -0.80
C PRO A 51 8.82 -15.26 -1.03
N ARG A 52 7.51 -14.97 -1.09
CA ARG A 52 6.55 -15.89 -1.72
C ARG A 52 6.92 -15.94 -3.21
N LEU A 53 7.49 -17.05 -3.67
CA LEU A 53 7.91 -17.18 -5.08
C LEU A 53 6.73 -16.87 -6.01
N ASP A 54 6.96 -16.04 -7.03
CA ASP A 54 5.98 -15.82 -8.10
C ASP A 54 5.62 -17.14 -8.79
N GLY A 55 4.34 -17.51 -8.75
CA GLY A 55 3.86 -18.82 -9.22
C GLY A 55 4.15 -20.00 -8.28
N GLY A 56 4.66 -19.73 -7.07
CA GLY A 56 4.87 -20.69 -6.00
C GLY A 56 3.58 -21.07 -5.25
N ALA A 57 3.74 -21.87 -4.20
CA ALA A 57 2.62 -22.29 -3.36
C ALA A 57 1.91 -21.04 -2.74
N PRO A 58 0.56 -21.04 -2.64
CA PRO A 58 -0.20 -19.90 -2.14
C PRO A 58 0.18 -19.51 -0.70
N VAL A 59 0.79 -20.45 0.02
CA VAL A 59 1.28 -20.35 1.38
C VAL A 59 2.73 -20.85 1.41
N LEU A 60 3.60 -20.13 2.12
CA LEU A 60 4.95 -20.56 2.45
C LEU A 60 4.99 -20.98 3.93
N ASP A 61 5.22 -22.26 4.17
CA ASP A 61 5.39 -22.83 5.52
C ASP A 61 6.89 -23.02 5.80
N ALA A 62 7.36 -22.50 6.92
CA ALA A 62 8.75 -22.59 7.40
C ALA A 62 8.76 -23.08 8.86
N GLY A 63 8.65 -24.40 9.04
CA GLY A 63 8.47 -24.98 10.38
C GLY A 63 7.11 -24.61 10.96
N GLU A 64 7.10 -23.85 12.06
CA GLU A 64 5.86 -23.32 12.66
C GLU A 64 5.45 -21.96 12.07
N ASP A 65 6.36 -21.32 11.36
CA ASP A 65 6.14 -20.02 10.72
C ASP A 65 5.42 -20.21 9.40
N ARG A 66 4.55 -19.24 9.07
CA ARG A 66 3.66 -19.34 7.92
C ARG A 66 3.41 -17.97 7.33
N LEU A 67 3.48 -17.87 6.01
CA LEU A 67 3.18 -16.67 5.26
C LEU A 67 2.19 -16.99 4.13
N SER A 68 1.04 -16.32 4.11
CA SER A 68 0.06 -16.37 3.03
C SER A 68 -0.10 -14.98 2.38
N ALA A 69 -1.10 -14.82 1.51
CA ALA A 69 -1.41 -13.52 0.94
C ALA A 69 -1.92 -12.49 1.96
N GLU A 70 -2.55 -12.95 3.04
CA GLU A 70 -3.27 -12.07 3.98
C GLU A 70 -2.74 -12.16 5.41
N LEU A 71 -2.02 -13.24 5.73
CA LEU A 71 -1.67 -13.62 7.10
C LEU A 71 -0.21 -14.05 7.19
N CYS A 72 0.48 -13.57 8.23
CA CYS A 72 1.81 -14.04 8.57
C CYS A 72 1.89 -14.40 10.06
N ARG A 73 2.48 -15.56 10.35
CA ARG A 73 2.88 -16.00 11.68
C ARG A 73 4.39 -16.21 11.68
N LEU A 74 5.09 -15.54 12.60
CA LEU A 74 6.52 -15.63 12.80
C LEU A 74 6.82 -15.72 14.30
N GLY A 75 7.09 -16.93 14.81
CA GLY A 75 7.15 -17.23 16.23
C GLY A 75 5.87 -16.77 16.95
N GLU A 76 6.03 -15.89 17.93
CA GLU A 76 4.92 -15.28 18.67
C GLU A 76 4.28 -14.09 17.95
N ASN A 77 4.93 -13.53 16.93
CA ASN A 77 4.42 -12.37 16.21
C ASN A 77 3.33 -12.79 15.21
N ARG A 78 2.38 -11.89 15.01
CA ARG A 78 1.26 -12.05 14.09
C ARG A 78 1.13 -10.80 13.25
N TYR A 79 0.97 -10.98 11.94
CA TYR A 79 0.84 -9.87 11.02
C TYR A 79 -0.34 -10.07 10.09
N LEU A 80 -1.04 -8.97 9.82
CA LEU A 80 -2.12 -8.87 8.85
C LEU A 80 -1.65 -8.03 7.67
N HIS A 81 -1.98 -8.46 6.46
CA HIS A 81 -1.77 -7.63 5.27
C HIS A 81 -2.87 -6.58 5.18
N ALA A 82 -2.49 -5.31 5.00
CA ALA A 82 -3.40 -4.18 5.00
C ALA A 82 -3.24 -3.34 3.73
N VAL A 83 -4.21 -2.47 3.48
CA VAL A 83 -4.09 -1.38 2.50
C VAL A 83 -4.01 -0.05 3.22
N LEU A 84 -3.14 0.84 2.76
CA LEU A 84 -2.92 2.16 3.34
C LEU A 84 -3.09 3.22 2.24
N PRO A 85 -4.27 3.85 2.14
CA PRO A 85 -4.55 4.87 1.14
C PRO A 85 -3.89 6.20 1.51
N ILE A 86 -3.31 6.86 0.52
CA ILE A 86 -2.79 8.23 0.58
C ILE A 86 -3.35 9.01 -0.61
N PRO A 87 -4.25 10.00 -0.40
CA PRO A 87 -4.81 10.79 -1.49
C PRO A 87 -3.73 11.59 -2.24
N VAL A 88 -3.86 11.71 -3.56
CA VAL A 88 -3.00 12.58 -4.37
C VAL A 88 -3.68 13.94 -4.55
N ARG A 89 -3.10 14.98 -3.97
CA ARG A 89 -3.68 16.33 -3.98
C ARG A 89 -3.80 16.86 -5.41
N GLY A 90 -4.98 17.39 -5.71
CA GLY A 90 -5.28 17.98 -7.01
C GLY A 90 -5.85 16.99 -8.03
N SER A 91 -5.93 15.69 -7.72
CA SER A 91 -6.63 14.67 -8.50
C SER A 91 -7.65 13.91 -7.66
N ASP A 92 -8.41 13.01 -8.30
CA ASP A 92 -9.27 12.03 -7.62
C ASP A 92 -8.52 10.70 -7.38
N GLU A 93 -7.21 10.66 -7.67
CA GLU A 93 -6.39 9.44 -7.55
C GLU A 93 -5.92 9.24 -6.10
N VAL A 94 -5.76 7.97 -5.73
CA VAL A 94 -5.25 7.55 -4.43
C VAL A 94 -4.08 6.62 -4.68
N PHE A 95 -2.96 6.89 -4.01
CA PHE A 95 -1.82 5.98 -3.97
C PHE A 95 -1.99 5.03 -2.79
N PHE A 96 -1.70 3.75 -2.96
CA PHE A 96 -1.74 2.79 -1.86
C PHE A 96 -0.36 2.21 -1.56
N PHE A 97 -0.02 2.18 -0.27
CA PHE A 97 0.87 1.14 0.24
C PHE A 97 0.05 -0.11 0.57
N ALA A 98 0.64 -1.29 0.42
CA ALA A 98 0.07 -2.54 0.96
C ALA A 98 1.02 -3.16 2.00
N PRO A 99 1.13 -2.56 3.20
CA PRO A 99 2.06 -3.01 4.23
C PRO A 99 1.50 -4.18 5.04
N TRP A 100 2.40 -4.87 5.72
CA TRP A 100 2.09 -5.75 6.82
C TRP A 100 2.00 -4.97 8.12
N VAL A 101 1.07 -5.36 8.99
CA VAL A 101 0.86 -4.74 10.30
C VAL A 101 0.97 -5.81 11.36
N GLN A 102 1.89 -5.62 12.31
CA GLN A 102 1.98 -6.46 13.50
C GLN A 102 0.82 -6.16 14.44
N VAL A 103 0.11 -7.19 14.87
CA VAL A 103 -1.06 -7.10 15.75
C VAL A 103 -0.94 -8.05 16.93
N ALA A 104 -1.77 -7.85 17.95
CA ALA A 104 -1.85 -8.82 19.05
C ALA A 104 -2.36 -10.18 18.54
N PRO A 105 -1.90 -11.31 19.13
CA PRO A 105 -2.37 -12.62 18.71
C PRO A 105 -3.88 -12.81 18.75
N SER A 106 -4.57 -12.25 19.75
CA SER A 106 -6.03 -12.28 19.83
C SER A 106 -6.70 -11.61 18.64
N ASP A 107 -6.18 -10.49 18.17
CA ASP A 107 -6.75 -9.72 17.07
C ASP A 107 -6.50 -10.40 15.72
N PHE A 108 -5.34 -11.03 15.57
CA PHE A 108 -5.04 -11.88 14.40
C PHE A 108 -6.04 -13.02 14.25
N TYR A 109 -6.33 -13.74 15.34
CA TYR A 109 -7.29 -14.84 15.29
C TYR A 109 -8.73 -14.33 15.12
N ALA A 110 -9.08 -13.19 15.71
CA ALA A 110 -10.37 -12.56 15.45
C ALA A 110 -10.54 -12.16 13.97
N TYR A 111 -9.49 -11.67 13.32
CA TYR A 111 -9.51 -11.41 11.88
C TYR A 111 -9.62 -12.71 11.07
N LEU A 112 -8.84 -13.74 11.41
CA LEU A 112 -8.93 -15.06 10.75
C LEU A 112 -10.35 -15.62 10.82
N ASP A 113 -10.96 -15.58 12.00
CA ASP A 113 -12.34 -16.06 12.21
C ASP A 113 -13.33 -15.25 11.35
N SER A 114 -13.11 -13.94 11.18
CA SER A 114 -13.98 -13.08 10.36
C SER A 114 -13.95 -13.36 8.86
N LEU A 115 -12.98 -14.16 8.38
CA LEU A 115 -12.91 -14.58 6.98
C LEU A 115 -13.94 -15.68 6.65
N ASP A 116 -14.50 -16.36 7.66
CA ASP A 116 -15.59 -17.30 7.48
C ASP A 116 -16.90 -16.57 7.15
N GLN A 117 -17.65 -17.07 6.16
CA GLN A 117 -18.84 -16.39 5.60
C GLN A 117 -19.95 -16.08 6.62
N ASP A 118 -20.06 -16.89 7.67
CA ASP A 118 -21.08 -16.77 8.71
C ASP A 118 -20.56 -16.06 9.99
N ALA A 119 -19.30 -15.64 10.00
CA ALA A 119 -18.70 -14.98 11.15
C ALA A 119 -19.05 -13.47 11.19
N PRO A 120 -19.06 -12.86 12.39
CA PRO A 120 -19.09 -11.41 12.49
C PRO A 120 -17.92 -10.78 11.73
N PRO A 121 -18.12 -9.61 11.11
CA PRO A 121 -17.04 -8.91 10.44
C PRO A 121 -15.96 -8.53 11.45
N PHE A 122 -14.71 -8.48 10.97
CA PHE A 122 -13.61 -7.92 11.73
C PHE A 122 -14.01 -6.55 12.30
N ALA A 123 -13.68 -6.28 13.56
CA ALA A 123 -14.04 -5.02 14.23
C ALA A 123 -12.97 -3.93 14.09
N GLY A 124 -11.80 -4.28 13.56
CA GLY A 124 -10.60 -3.45 13.63
C GLY A 124 -9.77 -3.74 14.88
N CYS A 125 -8.50 -3.35 14.86
CA CYS A 125 -7.59 -3.46 16.00
C CYS A 125 -6.46 -2.43 15.90
N GLU A 126 -5.66 -2.32 16.96
CA GLU A 126 -4.42 -1.54 16.95
C GLU A 126 -3.25 -2.40 16.43
N GLY A 127 -2.24 -1.75 15.86
CA GLY A 127 -1.04 -2.43 15.39
C GLY A 127 0.11 -1.50 15.05
N LEU A 128 1.22 -2.11 14.64
CA LEU A 128 2.43 -1.41 14.19
C LEU A 128 2.72 -1.78 12.74
N ILE A 129 3.01 -0.80 11.89
CA ILE A 129 3.47 -1.07 10.52
C ILE A 129 4.79 -1.85 10.60
N ALA A 130 4.85 -2.99 9.91
CA ALA A 130 5.95 -3.96 9.96
C ALA A 130 6.81 -3.95 8.69
N ASN A 131 6.64 -2.92 7.85
CA ASN A 131 7.49 -2.65 6.70
C ASN A 131 8.02 -1.23 6.77
N LEU A 132 9.26 -1.01 6.34
CA LEU A 132 9.78 0.31 6.04
C LEU A 132 9.03 0.89 4.84
N LEU A 133 8.35 2.01 5.08
CA LEU A 133 7.62 2.72 4.05
C LEU A 133 8.51 3.81 3.45
N PRO A 134 8.81 3.78 2.14
CA PRO A 134 9.54 4.84 1.45
C PRO A 134 8.97 6.22 1.80
N GLY A 135 9.82 7.16 2.20
CA GLY A 135 9.44 8.51 2.62
C GLY A 135 8.83 8.64 4.03
N PHE A 136 8.67 7.52 4.74
CA PHE A 136 8.14 7.45 6.11
C PHE A 136 8.93 6.42 6.93
N GLU A 137 10.26 6.47 6.90
CA GLU A 137 11.13 5.44 7.51
C GLU A 137 11.29 5.57 9.04
N ASP A 138 10.24 5.97 9.75
CA ASP A 138 10.22 5.99 11.21
C ASP A 138 10.11 4.57 11.79
N GLU A 139 10.82 4.31 12.88
CA GLU A 139 10.64 3.08 13.65
C GLU A 139 9.28 3.11 14.37
N ASP A 140 8.57 1.97 14.39
CA ASP A 140 7.33 1.76 15.15
C ASP A 140 6.14 2.69 14.80
N ILE A 141 5.83 2.84 13.50
CA ILE A 141 4.63 3.59 13.07
C ILE A 141 3.35 2.89 13.56
N ALA A 142 2.69 3.52 14.53
CA ALA A 142 1.43 3.02 15.08
C ALA A 142 0.27 3.28 14.12
N CYS A 143 -0.62 2.29 14.00
CA CYS A 143 -1.82 2.41 13.18
C CYS A 143 -3.01 1.70 13.82
N ARG A 144 -4.20 2.13 13.44
CA ARG A 144 -5.43 1.39 13.64
C ARG A 144 -5.82 0.70 12.35
N LEU A 145 -5.98 -0.62 12.39
CA LEU A 145 -6.65 -1.36 11.34
C LEU A 145 -8.15 -1.16 11.50
N VAL A 146 -8.80 -0.72 10.43
CA VAL A 146 -10.26 -0.68 10.33
C VAL A 146 -10.75 -1.69 9.30
N PRO A 147 -11.97 -2.21 9.44
CA PRO A 147 -12.50 -3.19 8.50
C PRO A 147 -12.59 -2.62 7.08
N GLY A 148 -12.18 -3.41 6.09
CA GLY A 148 -12.42 -3.11 4.68
C GLY A 148 -13.86 -3.40 4.26
N GLY A 149 -14.17 -3.23 2.97
CA GLY A 149 -15.39 -3.75 2.38
C GLY A 149 -15.44 -5.29 2.39
N PRO A 150 -16.58 -5.89 2.00
CA PRO A 150 -16.71 -7.35 1.94
C PRO A 150 -15.64 -8.00 1.05
N GLY A 151 -14.81 -8.86 1.65
CA GLY A 151 -13.70 -9.53 0.97
C GLY A 151 -12.48 -8.66 0.68
N GLU A 152 -12.47 -7.41 1.17
CA GLU A 152 -11.33 -6.50 1.06
C GLU A 152 -10.44 -6.60 2.30
N ARG A 153 -9.17 -6.25 2.13
CA ARG A 153 -8.20 -6.14 3.22
C ARG A 153 -8.60 -5.06 4.22
N PRO A 154 -8.19 -5.18 5.49
CA PRO A 154 -8.31 -4.09 6.44
C PRO A 154 -7.53 -2.86 5.95
N VAL A 155 -8.06 -1.68 6.29
CA VAL A 155 -7.42 -0.41 5.96
C VAL A 155 -6.59 0.05 7.16
N ALA A 156 -5.32 0.35 6.94
CA ALA A 156 -4.45 0.94 7.94
C ALA A 156 -4.65 2.47 8.02
N GLN A 157 -4.94 2.96 9.22
CA GLN A 157 -5.00 4.37 9.56
C GLN A 157 -3.85 4.70 10.50
N ALA A 158 -2.82 5.36 9.99
CA ALA A 158 -1.68 5.82 10.77
C ALA A 158 -2.13 6.78 11.87
N GLN A 159 -1.52 6.64 13.04
CA GLN A 159 -1.80 7.44 14.22
C GLN A 159 -0.70 8.46 14.51
N THR A 160 0.44 8.33 13.83
CA THR A 160 1.62 9.16 14.01
C THR A 160 2.00 9.87 12.72
N ASP A 161 2.42 11.11 12.86
CA ASP A 161 3.04 11.88 11.77
C ASP A 161 4.41 11.31 11.43
N PRO A 162 4.89 11.47 10.18
CA PRO A 162 4.26 12.24 9.09
C PRO A 162 3.20 11.48 8.28
N LEU A 163 3.04 10.17 8.50
CA LEU A 163 2.14 9.34 7.70
C LEU A 163 0.65 9.66 7.95
N ALA A 164 0.28 9.95 9.19
CA ALA A 164 -1.10 10.37 9.54
C ALA A 164 -1.50 11.66 8.80
N ALA A 165 -0.64 12.68 8.79
CA ALA A 165 -0.84 13.89 8.00
C ALA A 165 -0.96 13.59 6.50
N ALA A 166 -0.13 12.70 5.95
CA ALA A 166 -0.21 12.31 4.54
C ALA A 166 -1.56 11.66 4.18
N GLN A 167 -2.12 10.81 5.04
CA GLN A 167 -3.44 10.20 4.82
C GLN A 167 -4.57 11.23 4.93
N ALA A 168 -4.47 12.18 5.87
CA ALA A 168 -5.51 13.17 6.13
C ALA A 168 -5.54 14.29 5.07
N GLU A 169 -4.38 14.77 4.66
CA GLU A 169 -4.24 15.96 3.79
C GLU A 169 -3.90 15.61 2.33
N GLY A 170 -3.42 14.39 2.11
CA GLY A 170 -2.88 13.95 0.83
C GLY A 170 -1.47 14.47 0.53
N ILE A 171 -0.81 13.83 -0.43
CA ILE A 171 0.54 14.20 -0.89
C ILE A 171 0.48 14.96 -2.21
N SER A 172 1.51 15.75 -2.54
CA SER A 172 1.62 16.35 -3.88
C SER A 172 2.05 15.28 -4.89
N PHE A 173 1.92 15.57 -6.19
CA PHE A 173 2.47 14.69 -7.22
C PHE A 173 4.00 14.58 -7.12
N ASP A 174 4.72 15.66 -6.80
CA ASP A 174 6.17 15.58 -6.59
C ASP A 174 6.53 14.66 -5.42
N ALA A 175 5.80 14.71 -4.31
CA ALA A 175 6.00 13.80 -3.20
C ALA A 175 5.71 12.34 -3.60
N LEU A 176 4.67 12.08 -4.40
CA LEU A 176 4.44 10.73 -4.94
C LEU A 176 5.63 10.23 -5.78
N LEU A 177 6.22 11.09 -6.61
CA LEU A 177 7.42 10.76 -7.38
C LEU A 177 8.63 10.51 -6.46
N ASP A 178 8.72 11.22 -5.32
CA ASP A 178 9.72 10.96 -4.27
C ASP A 178 9.54 9.57 -3.65
N LEU A 179 8.30 9.15 -3.36
CA LEU A 179 8.01 7.80 -2.84
C LEU A 179 8.45 6.71 -3.83
N TYR A 180 8.13 6.85 -5.12
CA TYR A 180 8.56 5.88 -6.14
C TYR A 180 10.08 5.81 -6.25
N ALA A 181 10.76 6.97 -6.26
CA ALA A 181 12.22 6.99 -6.30
C ALA A 181 12.85 6.35 -5.05
N ALA A 182 12.29 6.60 -3.86
CA ALA A 182 12.74 5.99 -2.61
C ALA A 182 12.48 4.47 -2.58
N ALA A 183 11.44 4.00 -3.26
CA ALA A 183 11.18 2.58 -3.50
C ALA A 183 12.12 1.94 -4.55
N GLY A 184 13.03 2.71 -5.15
CA GLY A 184 13.99 2.26 -6.15
C GLY A 184 13.52 2.40 -7.60
N ASP A 185 12.38 3.06 -7.84
CA ASP A 185 11.80 3.27 -9.17
C ASP A 185 11.61 4.77 -9.47
N ASP A 186 12.70 5.48 -9.76
CA ASP A 186 12.62 6.90 -10.14
C ASP A 186 12.04 7.05 -11.56
N ILE A 187 10.73 7.30 -11.63
CA ILE A 187 10.03 7.44 -12.90
C ILE A 187 10.13 8.84 -13.52
N ARG A 188 10.67 9.85 -12.81
CA ARG A 188 10.69 11.25 -13.30
C ARG A 188 11.40 11.40 -14.65
N PRO A 189 12.55 10.75 -14.91
CA PRO A 189 13.21 10.83 -16.22
C PRO A 189 12.33 10.32 -17.36
N HIS A 190 11.50 9.30 -17.09
CA HIS A 190 10.61 8.69 -18.08
C HIS A 190 9.39 9.55 -18.41
N LEU A 191 9.06 10.52 -17.54
CA LEU A 191 7.95 11.47 -17.71
C LEU A 191 8.40 12.83 -18.26
N ALA A 192 9.71 13.07 -18.39
CA ALA A 192 10.24 14.27 -19.00
C ALA A 192 10.01 14.25 -20.53
N ASN A 193 9.90 15.43 -21.12
CA ASN A 193 10.28 15.54 -22.53
C ASN A 193 11.81 15.58 -22.56
N GLY A 194 12.42 14.97 -23.58
CA GLY A 194 13.77 15.34 -23.98
C GLY A 194 13.89 16.84 -24.29
#